data_AF-A0ABC8TTX9-F1
#
_entry.id   AF-A0ABC8TTX9-F1
#
_cell.length_a   1.000
_cell.length_b   1.000
_cell.length_c   1.000
_cell.angle_alpha   90.00
_cell.angle_beta   90.00
_cell.angle_gamma   90.00
#
_symmetry.space_group_name_H-M   'P 1'
#
loop_
_entity.id
_entity.type
_entity.pdbx_description
1 polymer ?
#
loop_
_entity_poly.entity_id
_entity_poly.type
_entity_poly.pdbx_seq_one_letter_code
_entity_poly.pdbx_strand_id
1 'polypeptide(L)'
;MDGTEELAYKPPPEFQEDTKESLVDLNLTDSTELWLIQWPINHPPDFDDQEVSLNLHQNGLLGTFAGSSGKSYDVVSFTAQTPDATVFLPSSTDSKIGNAL
;
A
#
# COMPACT_ATOMS: atom_id res chain seq x y z
N MET A 1 39.85 -11.54 -18.09
CA MET A 1 39.77 -11.14 -16.67
C MET A 1 38.36 -11.48 -16.26
N ASP A 2 38.28 -12.60 -15.55
CA ASP A 2 37.08 -13.27 -15.03
C ASP A 2 36.99 -12.90 -13.55
N GLY A 3 35.79 -12.56 -13.04
CA GLY A 3 35.59 -12.26 -11.61
C GLY A 3 34.77 -11.03 -11.24
N THR A 4 33.70 -10.69 -11.96
CA THR A 4 32.77 -9.59 -11.58
C THR A 4 31.36 -10.04 -11.22
N GLU A 5 31.13 -11.35 -10.98
CA GLU A 5 29.79 -11.87 -10.71
C GLU A 5 29.43 -12.05 -9.21
N GLU A 6 30.35 -11.76 -8.28
CA GLU A 6 30.23 -12.28 -6.90
C GLU A 6 29.67 -11.32 -5.82
N LEU A 7 29.24 -10.10 -6.16
CA LEU A 7 28.73 -9.13 -5.17
C LEU A 7 27.29 -8.64 -5.40
N ALA A 8 26.53 -9.29 -6.28
CA ALA A 8 25.09 -9.03 -6.36
C ALA A 8 24.38 -9.66 -5.16
N TYR A 9 23.52 -8.90 -4.49
CA TYR A 9 22.65 -9.44 -3.44
C TYR A 9 21.84 -10.61 -4.01
N LYS A 10 21.87 -11.76 -3.32
CA LYS A 10 21.03 -12.92 -3.63
C LYS A 10 20.02 -13.06 -2.50
N PRO A 11 18.71 -12.93 -2.77
CA PRO A 11 17.70 -13.16 -1.74
C PRO A 11 17.67 -14.65 -1.34
N PRO A 12 17.10 -14.98 -0.17
CA PRO A 12 16.88 -16.38 0.21
C PRO A 12 16.02 -17.13 -0.82
N PRO A 13 16.14 -18.47 -0.94
CA PRO A 13 15.48 -19.26 -1.98
C PRO A 13 13.94 -19.16 -2.03
N GLU A 14 13.32 -18.78 -0.91
CA GLU A 14 11.87 -18.59 -0.79
C GLU A 14 11.38 -17.23 -1.32
N PHE A 15 12.29 -16.33 -1.70
CA PHE A 15 11.97 -15.02 -2.26
C PHE A 15 12.41 -14.92 -3.72
N GLN A 16 11.63 -14.19 -4.50
CA GLN A 16 11.94 -13.81 -5.88
C GLN A 16 11.70 -12.32 -6.07
N GLU A 17 12.41 -11.71 -7.02
CA GLU A 17 12.15 -10.34 -7.43
C GLU A 17 10.75 -10.22 -8.04
N ASP A 18 9.99 -9.19 -7.65
CA ASP A 18 8.71 -8.87 -8.28
C ASP A 18 8.94 -7.91 -9.44
N THR A 19 8.88 -8.44 -10.66
CA THR A 19 9.05 -7.69 -11.91
C THR A 19 7.71 -7.29 -12.53
N LYS A 20 6.61 -7.33 -11.76
CA LYS A 20 5.30 -6.91 -12.27
C LYS A 20 5.29 -5.40 -12.50
N GLU A 21 4.69 -5.02 -13.61
CA GLU A 21 4.43 -3.62 -13.94
C GLU A 21 3.53 -2.97 -12.88
N SER A 22 3.81 -1.71 -12.58
CA SER A 22 2.93 -0.91 -11.73
C SER A 22 1.54 -0.83 -12.36
N LEU A 23 0.51 -1.15 -11.58
CA LEU A 23 -0.88 -0.98 -12.02
C LEU A 23 -1.33 0.48 -11.93
N VAL A 24 -0.54 1.36 -11.31
CA VAL A 24 -0.92 2.74 -11.03
C VAL A 24 0.20 3.71 -11.42
N ASP A 25 -0.14 4.70 -12.23
CA ASP A 25 0.68 5.89 -12.47
C ASP A 25 0.17 7.02 -11.57
N LEU A 26 0.84 7.24 -10.42
CA LEU A 26 0.44 8.23 -9.44
C LEU A 26 1.08 9.59 -9.75
N ASN A 27 0.35 10.45 -10.44
CA ASN A 27 0.70 11.86 -10.60
C ASN A 27 0.28 12.66 -9.36
N LEU A 28 1.12 12.64 -8.33
CA LEU A 28 0.87 13.36 -7.07
C LEU A 28 0.97 14.88 -7.29
N THR A 29 -0.15 15.57 -7.12
CA THR A 29 -0.23 17.04 -7.09
C THR A 29 -0.52 17.52 -5.67
N ASP A 30 -0.40 18.83 -5.44
CA ASP A 30 -0.76 19.46 -4.16
C ASP A 30 -2.25 19.28 -3.78
N SER A 31 -3.10 18.85 -4.71
CA SER A 31 -4.53 18.58 -4.49
C SER A 31 -4.86 17.08 -4.33
N THR A 32 -3.85 16.22 -4.25
CA THR A 32 -4.04 14.77 -4.14
C THR A 32 -3.92 14.34 -2.69
N GLU A 33 -4.92 13.59 -2.19
CA GLU A 33 -4.89 12.98 -0.86
C GLU A 33 -4.66 11.47 -0.98
N LEU A 34 -3.72 10.94 -0.18
CA LEU A 34 -3.43 9.50 -0.11
C LEU A 34 -4.04 8.90 1.15
N TRP A 35 -4.73 7.78 0.96
CA TRP A 35 -5.41 7.05 2.03
C TRP A 35 -4.76 5.69 2.21
N LEU A 36 -4.31 5.40 3.45
CA LEU A 36 -3.87 4.06 3.84
C LEU A 36 -5.03 3.37 4.56
N ILE A 37 -5.64 2.38 3.89
CA ILE A 37 -6.76 1.61 4.42
C ILE A 37 -6.26 0.24 4.84
N GLN A 38 -6.53 -0.16 6.08
CA GLN A 38 -6.12 -1.45 6.64
C GLN A 38 -7.33 -2.35 6.86
N TRP A 39 -7.23 -3.59 6.39
CA TRP A 39 -8.24 -4.62 6.60
C TRP A 39 -7.75 -5.69 7.57
N PRO A 40 -8.65 -6.38 8.29
CA PRO A 40 -8.28 -7.51 9.13
C PRO A 40 -7.64 -8.64 8.29
N ILE A 41 -6.49 -9.14 8.75
CA ILE A 41 -5.81 -10.26 8.10
C ILE A 41 -6.71 -11.51 8.10
N ASN A 42 -6.79 -12.21 6.96
CA ASN A 42 -7.64 -13.40 6.71
C ASN A 42 -9.16 -13.18 6.82
N HIS A 43 -9.61 -11.93 6.99
CA HIS A 43 -11.02 -11.59 7.02
C HIS A 43 -11.27 -10.36 6.14
N PRO A 44 -11.10 -10.50 4.80
CA PRO A 44 -11.44 -9.41 3.90
C PRO A 44 -12.91 -9.01 4.11
N PRO A 45 -13.21 -7.70 4.11
CA PRO A 45 -14.58 -7.24 4.25
C PRO A 45 -15.39 -7.70 3.04
N ASP A 46 -16.66 -8.00 3.29
CA ASP A 46 -17.64 -8.51 2.35
C ASP A 46 -18.57 -7.40 1.84
N PHE A 47 -17.95 -6.28 1.45
CA PHE A 47 -18.60 -5.08 0.90
C PHE A 47 -18.79 -5.15 -0.62
N ASP A 48 -18.90 -6.33 -1.23
CA ASP A 48 -18.92 -6.50 -2.69
C ASP A 48 -19.83 -5.47 -3.39
N ASP A 49 -19.21 -4.61 -4.22
CA ASP A 49 -19.84 -3.48 -4.95
C ASP A 49 -20.58 -2.44 -4.09
N GLN A 50 -20.42 -2.47 -2.76
CA GLN A 50 -21.08 -1.57 -1.83
C GLN A 50 -20.32 -0.25 -1.70
N GLU A 51 -20.99 0.85 -2.05
CA GLU A 51 -20.51 2.19 -1.75
C GLU A 51 -20.78 2.52 -0.26
N VAL A 52 -19.76 3.05 0.41
CA VAL A 52 -19.85 3.48 1.83
C VAL A 52 -19.47 4.95 1.95
N SER A 53 -20.19 5.68 2.80
CA SER A 53 -19.91 7.08 3.10
C SER A 53 -19.18 7.22 4.43
N LEU A 54 -18.01 7.86 4.42
CA LEU A 54 -17.21 8.11 5.62
C LEU A 54 -17.49 9.50 6.19
N ASN A 55 -17.62 9.61 7.51
CA ASN A 55 -17.74 10.89 8.20
C ASN A 55 -16.37 11.34 8.73
N LEU A 56 -15.75 12.30 8.04
CA LEU A 56 -14.38 12.74 8.32
C LEU A 56 -14.28 13.83 9.39
N HIS A 57 -15.41 14.33 9.88
CA HIS A 57 -15.44 15.41 10.87
C HIS A 57 -15.18 14.92 12.30
N GLN A 58 -15.02 13.62 12.50
CA GLN A 58 -14.89 12.98 13.80
C GLN A 58 -13.54 12.26 13.93
N ASN A 59 -12.83 12.53 15.02
CA ASN A 59 -11.67 11.73 15.40
C ASN A 59 -12.17 10.42 16.03
N GLY A 60 -11.65 9.29 15.60
CA GLY A 60 -12.02 7.97 16.11
C GLY A 60 -12.85 7.17 15.11
N LEU A 61 -14.18 7.22 15.19
CA LEU A 61 -15.06 6.43 14.34
C LEU A 61 -15.51 7.22 13.09
N LEU A 62 -15.13 6.75 11.92
CA LEU A 62 -15.56 7.32 10.64
C LEU A 62 -16.91 6.76 10.17
N GLY A 63 -17.26 5.55 10.61
CA GLY A 63 -18.56 4.93 10.31
C GLY A 63 -18.61 3.45 10.70
N THR A 64 -19.82 2.91 10.74
CA THR A 64 -20.09 1.49 10.98
C THR A 64 -20.90 0.95 9.81
N PHE A 65 -20.45 -0.14 9.21
CA PHE A 65 -21.05 -0.71 8.00
C PHE A 65 -21.32 -2.20 8.20
N ALA A 66 -22.39 -2.70 7.58
CA ALA A 66 -22.68 -4.12 7.54
C ALA A 66 -22.36 -4.66 6.15
N GLY A 67 -21.60 -5.76 6.09
CA GLY A 67 -21.33 -6.50 4.86
C GLY A 67 -22.45 -7.49 4.51
N SER A 68 -22.34 -8.11 3.34
CA SER A 68 -23.36 -9.02 2.79
C SER A 68 -23.62 -10.27 3.65
N SER A 69 -22.65 -10.72 4.45
CA SER A 69 -22.76 -11.81 5.43
C SER A 69 -23.46 -11.39 6.73
N GLY A 70 -23.81 -10.11 6.89
CA GLY A 70 -24.37 -9.54 8.11
C GLY A 70 -23.34 -9.19 9.18
N LYS A 71 -22.04 -9.37 8.91
CA LYS A 71 -20.97 -8.87 9.77
C LYS A 71 -20.94 -7.35 9.77
N SER A 72 -20.60 -6.78 10.93
CA SER A 72 -20.43 -5.34 11.07
C SER A 72 -18.96 -4.98 11.23
N TYR A 73 -18.55 -3.90 10.56
CA TYR A 73 -17.19 -3.38 10.58
C TYR A 73 -17.23 -1.91 10.96
N ASP A 74 -16.38 -1.54 11.89
CA ASP A 74 -16.11 -0.16 12.23
C ASP A 74 -14.91 0.33 11.41
N VAL A 75 -15.10 1.45 10.70
CA VAL A 75 -14.00 2.17 10.06
C VAL A 75 -13.58 3.27 11.00
N VAL A 76 -12.33 3.21 11.44
CA VAL A 76 -11.78 4.11 12.45
C VAL A 76 -10.55 4.85 11.92
N SER A 77 -10.39 6.10 12.33
CA SER A 77 -9.22 6.92 12.10
C SER A 77 -8.79 7.57 13.41
N PHE A 78 -7.59 7.25 13.86
CA PHE A 78 -7.01 7.82 15.07
C PHE A 78 -5.98 8.89 14.70
N THR A 79 -6.40 10.16 14.73
CA THR A 79 -5.53 11.31 14.44
C THR A 79 -4.35 11.48 15.41
N ALA A 80 -4.38 10.78 16.56
CA ALA A 80 -3.24 10.68 17.47
C ALA A 80 -2.08 9.85 16.91
N GLN A 81 -2.32 9.05 15.86
CA GLN A 81 -1.29 8.33 15.14
C GLN A 81 -0.83 9.21 13.98
N THR A 82 0.27 9.95 14.17
CA THR A 82 0.99 10.51 13.02
C THR A 82 1.35 9.35 12.09
N PRO A 83 1.06 9.41 10.79
CA PRO A 83 1.36 8.32 9.89
C PRO A 83 2.87 8.10 9.86
N ASP A 84 3.32 6.98 10.43
CA ASP A 84 4.69 6.48 10.34
C ASP A 84 4.78 5.47 9.19
N ALA A 85 4.40 5.93 8.00
CA ALA A 85 4.37 5.13 6.79
C ALA A 85 5.06 5.88 5.66
N THR A 86 5.89 5.15 4.89
CA THR A 86 6.53 5.66 3.67
C THR A 86 5.93 4.96 2.47
N VAL A 87 5.52 5.73 1.47
CA VAL A 87 5.02 5.21 0.19
C VAL A 87 6.20 5.06 -0.76
N PHE A 88 6.43 3.85 -1.26
CA PHE A 88 7.42 3.56 -2.29
C PHE A 88 6.72 3.50 -3.65
N LEU A 89 7.17 4.34 -4.59
CA LEU A 89 6.65 4.36 -5.96
C LEU A 89 7.65 3.66 -6.89
N PRO A 90 7.17 2.82 -7.82
CA PRO A 90 8.03 2.25 -8.85
C PRO A 90 8.56 3.37 -9.75
N SER A 91 9.84 3.27 -10.12
CA SER A 91 10.45 4.18 -11.09
C SER A 91 10.05 3.78 -12.50
N SER A 92 9.72 4.76 -13.36
CA SER A 92 9.46 4.55 -14.79
C SER A 92 10.72 4.23 -15.61
N THR A 93 11.89 4.37 -15.00
CA THR A 93 13.15 3.86 -15.54
C THR A 93 13.53 2.64 -14.73
N ASP A 94 13.76 1.50 -15.42
CA ASP A 94 14.45 0.34 -14.86
C ASP A 94 15.57 0.85 -13.97
N SER A 95 15.61 0.39 -12.72
CA SER A 95 16.61 0.82 -11.75
C SER A 95 18.00 0.54 -12.30
N LYS A 96 18.59 1.53 -12.99
CA LYS A 96 20.00 1.49 -13.36
C LYS A 96 20.74 1.58 -12.05
N ILE A 97 21.26 0.43 -11.60
CA ILE A 97 22.32 0.38 -10.61
C ILE A 97 23.41 1.33 -11.12
N GLY A 98 23.50 2.50 -10.50
CA GLY A 98 24.40 3.55 -10.91
C GLY A 98 25.82 3.09 -10.62
N ASN A 99 26.57 2.78 -11.68
CA ASN A 99 28.02 2.72 -11.60
C ASN A 99 28.50 4.13 -11.24
N ALA A 100 28.80 4.37 -9.97
CA ALA A 100 29.57 5.54 -9.55
C ALA A 100 31.01 5.36 -10.07
N LEU A 101 31.43 6.29 -10.93
CA LEU A 101 32.79 6.40 -11.48
C LEU A 101 33.79 6.90 -10.43
#